data_AF-A0A1F8PYA1-F1
#
_entry.id   AF-A0A1F8PYA1-F1
#
_cell.length_a   1.000
_cell.length_b   1.000
_cell.length_c   1.000
_cell.angle_alpha   90.00
_cell.angle_beta   90.00
_cell.angle_gamma   90.00
#
_symmetry.space_group_name_H-M   'P 1'
#
loop_
_entity.id
_entity.type
_entity.pdbx_description
1 polymer ?
#
loop_
_entity_poly.entity_id
_entity_poly.type
_entity_poly.pdbx_seq_one_letter_code
_entity_poly.pdbx_strand_id
1 'polypeptide(L)'
;MTEIIKDPLTDWEGFYKEIQHESARGAVIISCAFLDAQLRNLISKYLINYKKFIDELLQHSLKSFDSRIKAAYDLDLIDKTIYQDLLAIKNIRNPFAHKMHGYSFDEPEIIEWCNSLRLANFITDAIPDFPNAPGNKFILGVVQLANQPALKTLEVEERNKPLSETQKGARWKGQKTKAK
;
A
#
# COMPACT_ATOMS: atom_id res chain seq x y z
N MET A 1 -12.26 19.50 -23.10
CA MET A 1 -12.13 19.00 -21.71
C MET A 1 -11.09 17.91 -21.74
N THR A 2 -9.86 18.20 -21.35
CA THR A 2 -8.81 17.20 -21.17
C THR A 2 -9.24 16.30 -20.02
N GLU A 3 -9.53 15.04 -20.32
CA GLU A 3 -9.71 14.02 -19.30
C GLU A 3 -8.42 13.98 -18.48
N ILE A 4 -8.49 14.43 -17.23
CA ILE A 4 -7.38 14.26 -16.30
C ILE A 4 -7.29 12.75 -16.10
N ILE A 5 -6.35 12.10 -16.77
CA ILE A 5 -6.02 10.70 -16.51
C ILE A 5 -5.50 10.69 -15.07
N LYS A 6 -6.38 10.39 -14.11
CA LYS A 6 -5.99 10.22 -12.72
C LYS A 6 -5.04 9.02 -12.68
N ASP A 7 -3.90 9.17 -12.03
CA ASP A 7 -3.00 8.04 -11.79
C ASP A 7 -3.83 6.96 -11.06
N PRO A 8 -3.94 5.73 -11.60
CA PRO A 8 -4.71 4.66 -10.99
C PRO A 8 -4.33 4.40 -9.52
N LEU A 9 -3.09 4.68 -9.13
CA LEU A 9 -2.60 4.56 -7.76
C LEU A 9 -3.07 5.72 -6.84
N THR A 10 -3.65 6.77 -7.39
CA THR A 10 -4.16 7.92 -6.65
C THR A 10 -5.69 8.09 -6.76
N ASP A 11 -6.33 7.38 -7.71
CA ASP A 11 -7.79 7.41 -7.89
C ASP A 11 -8.51 6.47 -6.92
N TRP A 12 -8.43 6.81 -5.64
CA TRP A 12 -9.12 6.05 -4.59
C TRP A 12 -10.64 6.01 -4.80
N GLU A 13 -11.24 7.09 -5.29
CA GLU A 13 -12.68 7.17 -5.52
C GLU A 13 -13.14 6.20 -6.62
N GLY A 14 -12.42 6.17 -7.75
CA GLY A 14 -12.69 5.22 -8.84
C GLY A 14 -12.51 3.77 -8.37
N PHE A 15 -11.40 3.49 -7.68
CA PHE A 15 -11.14 2.17 -7.12
C PHE A 15 -12.21 1.72 -6.11
N TYR A 16 -12.64 2.61 -5.20
CA TYR A 16 -13.70 2.30 -4.24
C TYR A 16 -15.04 2.00 -4.91
N LYS A 17 -15.39 2.75 -5.96
CA LYS A 17 -16.61 2.48 -6.75
C LYS A 17 -16.53 1.13 -7.46
N GLU A 18 -15.37 0.78 -8.01
CA GLU A 18 -15.16 -0.51 -8.68
C GLU A 18 -15.39 -1.68 -7.71
N ILE A 19 -14.72 -1.69 -6.57
CA ILE A 19 -14.82 -2.79 -5.60
C ILE A 19 -16.20 -2.92 -4.96
N GLN A 20 -17.01 -1.85 -4.93
CA GLN A 20 -18.38 -1.89 -4.40
C GLN A 20 -19.35 -2.67 -5.29
N HIS A 21 -19.11 -2.71 -6.60
CA HIS A 21 -19.97 -3.42 -7.56
C HIS A 21 -19.50 -4.87 -7.82
N GLU A 22 -18.39 -5.26 -7.18
CA GLU A 22 -17.77 -6.55 -7.38
C GLU A 22 -18.32 -7.64 -6.45
N SER A 23 -18.15 -8.88 -6.87
CA SER A 23 -18.33 -10.01 -5.96
C SER A 23 -17.32 -9.93 -4.80
N ALA A 24 -17.59 -10.59 -3.67
CA ALA A 24 -16.62 -10.68 -2.57
C ALA A 24 -15.24 -11.14 -3.06
N ARG A 25 -15.21 -12.09 -3.99
CA ARG A 25 -13.99 -12.56 -4.65
C ARG A 25 -13.32 -11.47 -5.49
N GLY A 26 -14.08 -10.79 -6.33
CA GLY A 26 -13.58 -9.70 -7.17
C GLY A 26 -12.96 -8.60 -6.32
N ALA A 27 -13.70 -8.11 -5.32
CA ALA A 27 -13.26 -7.08 -4.39
C ALA A 27 -11.94 -7.47 -3.70
N VAL A 28 -11.81 -8.71 -3.21
CA VAL A 28 -10.58 -9.18 -2.54
C VAL A 28 -9.38 -9.23 -3.51
N ILE A 29 -9.57 -9.79 -4.70
CA ILE A 29 -8.49 -9.95 -5.68
C ILE A 29 -8.02 -8.59 -6.20
N ILE A 30 -8.95 -7.72 -6.57
CA ILE A 30 -8.68 -6.36 -7.08
C ILE A 30 -7.98 -5.53 -6.00
N SER A 31 -8.45 -5.58 -4.75
CA SER A 31 -7.83 -4.87 -3.64
C SER A 31 -6.39 -5.28 -3.37
N CYS A 32 -6.11 -6.58 -3.42
CA CYS A 32 -4.75 -7.06 -3.22
C CYS A 32 -3.83 -6.66 -4.37
N ALA A 33 -4.30 -6.75 -5.62
CA ALA A 33 -3.53 -6.30 -6.77
C ALA A 33 -3.20 -4.80 -6.69
N PHE A 34 -4.15 -3.99 -6.21
CA PHE A 34 -3.96 -2.57 -6.00
C PHE A 34 -2.91 -2.27 -4.93
N LEU A 35 -3.02 -2.85 -3.73
CA LEU A 35 -2.05 -2.65 -2.64
C LEU A 35 -0.65 -3.17 -3.03
N ASP A 36 -0.58 -4.25 -3.80
CA ASP A 36 0.66 -4.79 -4.32
C ASP A 36 1.35 -3.81 -5.31
N ALA A 37 0.56 -3.19 -6.19
CA ALA A 37 1.04 -2.15 -7.10
C ALA A 37 1.52 -0.89 -6.36
N GLN A 38 0.83 -0.49 -5.28
CA GLN A 38 1.26 0.61 -4.40
C GLN A 38 2.63 0.35 -3.79
N LEU A 39 2.84 -0.84 -3.19
CA LEU A 39 4.14 -1.20 -2.62
C LEU A 39 5.23 -1.23 -3.67
N ARG A 40 4.93 -1.75 -4.87
CA ARG A 40 5.87 -1.73 -6.01
C ARG A 40 6.28 -0.30 -6.35
N ASN A 41 5.31 0.62 -6.43
CA ASN A 41 5.56 2.02 -6.72
C ASN A 41 6.41 2.69 -5.62
N LEU A 42 5.99 2.53 -4.35
CA LEU A 42 6.70 3.09 -3.19
C LEU A 42 8.17 2.64 -3.14
N ILE A 43 8.43 1.34 -3.27
CA ILE A 43 9.80 0.79 -3.27
C ILE A 43 10.58 1.34 -4.47
N SER A 44 9.97 1.38 -5.66
CA SER A 44 10.63 1.90 -6.87
C SER A 44 11.07 3.36 -6.70
N LYS A 45 10.22 4.19 -6.08
CA LYS A 45 10.52 5.61 -5.82
C LYS A 45 11.54 5.78 -4.71
N TYR A 46 11.56 4.88 -3.73
CA TYR A 46 12.51 4.95 -2.62
C TYR A 46 13.95 4.66 -3.03
N LEU A 47 14.14 3.70 -3.93
CA LEU A 47 15.45 3.31 -4.41
C LEU A 47 15.99 4.36 -5.41
N ILE A 48 17.13 4.98 -5.06
CA ILE A 48 17.75 6.07 -5.84
C ILE A 48 18.72 5.58 -6.94
N ASN A 49 18.69 4.27 -7.23
CA ASN A 49 19.63 3.62 -8.13
C ASN A 49 19.20 3.70 -9.60
N TYR A 50 20.04 3.15 -10.50
CA TYR A 50 19.74 3.10 -11.92
C TYR A 50 18.43 2.35 -12.19
N LYS A 51 17.50 3.00 -12.92
CA LYS A 51 16.12 2.51 -13.15
C LYS A 51 16.06 1.06 -13.60
N LYS A 52 16.96 0.64 -14.50
CA LYS A 52 17.01 -0.75 -14.98
C LYS A 52 17.23 -1.77 -13.86
N PHE A 53 18.10 -1.47 -12.89
CA PHE A 53 18.36 -2.39 -11.77
C PHE A 53 17.18 -2.46 -10.81
N ILE A 54 16.46 -1.36 -10.62
CA ILE A 54 15.22 -1.33 -9.82
C ILE A 54 14.14 -2.17 -10.51
N ASP A 55 13.99 -2.02 -11.83
CA ASP A 55 13.04 -2.80 -12.61
C ASP A 55 13.36 -4.31 -12.55
N GLU A 56 14.63 -4.70 -12.72
CA GLU A 56 15.10 -6.08 -12.55
C GLU A 56 14.83 -6.61 -11.13
N LEU A 57 15.15 -5.83 -10.10
CA LEU A 57 14.88 -6.19 -8.69
C LEU A 57 13.39 -6.45 -8.47
N LEU A 58 12.51 -5.59 -8.96
CA LEU A 58 11.04 -5.70 -8.81
C LEU A 58 10.42 -6.80 -9.67
N GLN A 59 11.09 -7.26 -10.73
CA GLN A 59 10.63 -8.36 -11.57
C GLN A 59 11.10 -9.73 -11.08
N HIS A 60 12.24 -9.78 -10.38
CA HIS A 60 12.86 -11.02 -9.92
C HIS A 60 12.74 -11.20 -8.40
N SER A 61 13.57 -10.50 -7.61
CA SER A 61 13.67 -10.72 -6.17
C SER A 61 12.44 -10.22 -5.40
N LEU A 62 11.87 -9.09 -5.83
CA LEU A 62 10.68 -8.49 -5.24
C LEU A 62 9.44 -8.72 -6.13
N LYS A 63 9.33 -9.92 -6.73
CA LYS A 63 8.24 -10.27 -7.65
C LYS A 63 6.88 -10.45 -6.97
N SER A 64 6.84 -11.00 -5.76
CA SER A 64 5.60 -11.36 -5.08
C SER A 64 5.13 -10.26 -4.13
N PHE A 65 3.83 -10.26 -3.84
CA PHE A 65 3.25 -9.37 -2.84
C PHE A 65 3.91 -9.55 -1.47
N ASP A 66 4.14 -10.80 -1.06
CA ASP A 66 4.83 -11.12 0.20
C ASP A 66 6.25 -10.54 0.29
N SER A 67 7.05 -10.65 -0.79
CA SER A 67 8.41 -10.11 -0.78
C SER A 67 8.42 -8.58 -0.78
N ARG A 68 7.45 -7.94 -1.44
CA ARG A 68 7.28 -6.47 -1.37
C ARG A 68 6.82 -6.00 0.01
N ILE A 69 5.91 -6.70 0.68
CA ILE A 69 5.50 -6.39 2.06
C ILE A 69 6.72 -6.41 2.99
N LYS A 70 7.52 -7.49 2.94
CA LYS A 70 8.73 -7.64 3.75
C LYS A 70 9.77 -6.56 3.45
N ALA A 71 10.07 -6.35 2.17
CA ALA A 71 11.04 -5.32 1.77
C ALA A 71 10.60 -3.91 2.19
N ALA A 72 9.32 -3.57 2.07
CA ALA A 72 8.83 -2.27 2.52
C ALA A 72 8.99 -2.09 4.04
N TYR A 73 8.75 -3.15 4.83
CA TYR A 73 8.93 -3.10 6.28
C TYR A 73 10.42 -3.03 6.67
N ASP A 74 11.27 -3.86 6.06
CA ASP A 74 12.71 -3.89 6.34
C ASP A 74 13.42 -2.59 5.93
N LEU A 75 12.87 -1.86 4.96
CA LEU A 75 13.34 -0.54 4.51
C LEU A 75 12.72 0.63 5.31
N ASP A 76 11.93 0.36 6.34
CA ASP A 76 11.23 1.36 7.16
C ASP A 76 10.30 2.28 6.35
N LEU A 77 9.69 1.72 5.28
CA LEU A 77 8.72 2.42 4.44
C LEU A 77 7.29 2.29 4.97
N ILE A 78 7.05 1.25 5.75
CA ILE A 78 5.78 0.98 6.43
C ILE A 78 6.07 0.58 7.86
N ASP A 79 5.17 0.91 8.78
CA ASP A 79 5.31 0.51 10.17
C ASP A 79 4.85 -0.93 10.41
N LYS A 80 5.00 -1.39 11.66
CA LYS A 80 4.60 -2.74 12.08
C LYS A 80 3.11 -3.00 11.93
N THR A 81 2.27 -1.98 12.13
CA THR A 81 0.81 -2.09 12.03
C THR A 81 0.42 -2.34 10.57
N ILE A 82 0.93 -1.53 9.65
CA ILE A 82 0.71 -1.65 8.21
C ILE A 82 1.22 -3.00 7.70
N TYR A 83 2.41 -3.42 8.14
CA TYR A 83 2.98 -4.72 7.80
C TYR A 83 2.05 -5.87 8.18
N GLN A 84 1.52 -5.86 9.41
CA GLN A 84 0.64 -6.92 9.90
C GLN A 84 -0.70 -6.95 9.16
N ASP A 85 -1.30 -5.79 8.90
CA ASP A 85 -2.57 -5.71 8.16
C ASP A 85 -2.39 -6.17 6.69
N LEU A 86 -1.27 -5.83 6.04
CA LEU A 86 -0.94 -6.33 4.70
C LEU A 86 -0.77 -7.85 4.66
N LEU A 87 -0.16 -8.44 5.70
CA LEU A 87 -0.07 -9.91 5.82
C LEU A 87 -1.45 -10.54 6.01
N ALA A 88 -2.32 -9.95 6.81
CA ALA A 88 -3.70 -10.43 6.98
C ALA A 88 -4.47 -10.37 5.65
N ILE A 89 -4.37 -9.27 4.91
CA ILE A 89 -4.97 -9.12 3.57
C ILE A 89 -4.44 -10.18 2.59
N LYS A 90 -3.13 -10.41 2.57
CA LYS A 90 -2.52 -11.48 1.76
C LYS A 90 -3.11 -12.84 2.13
N ASN A 91 -3.27 -13.12 3.42
CA ASN A 91 -3.83 -14.38 3.91
C ASN A 91 -5.31 -14.53 3.51
N ILE A 92 -6.11 -13.47 3.59
CA ILE A 92 -7.50 -13.44 3.10
C ILE A 92 -7.54 -13.75 1.60
N ARG A 93 -6.66 -13.14 0.80
CA ARG A 93 -6.66 -13.32 -0.66
C ARG A 93 -6.35 -14.74 -1.12
N ASN A 94 -5.49 -15.45 -0.41
CA ASN A 94 -5.04 -16.78 -0.82
C ASN A 94 -6.20 -17.77 -1.09
N PRO A 95 -7.12 -18.01 -0.15
CA PRO A 95 -8.25 -18.90 -0.40
C PRO A 95 -9.26 -18.33 -1.40
N PHE A 96 -9.49 -17.00 -1.45
CA PHE A 96 -10.32 -16.39 -2.51
C PHE A 96 -9.76 -16.59 -3.92
N ALA A 97 -8.42 -16.68 -4.06
CA ALA A 97 -7.74 -16.88 -5.34
C ALA A 97 -7.59 -18.37 -5.73
N HIS A 98 -7.46 -19.28 -4.75
CA HIS A 98 -7.13 -20.69 -5.02
C HIS A 98 -8.31 -21.66 -4.88
N LYS A 99 -9.35 -21.32 -4.11
CA LYS A 99 -10.57 -22.15 -4.04
C LYS A 99 -11.47 -21.83 -5.23
N MET A 100 -11.85 -22.84 -6.01
CA MET A 100 -12.56 -22.61 -7.26
C MET A 100 -13.98 -22.06 -7.04
N HIS A 101 -14.69 -22.46 -5.97
CA HIS A 101 -16.11 -22.11 -5.75
C HIS A 101 -16.41 -21.80 -4.28
N GLY A 102 -17.48 -21.04 -4.04
CA GLY A 102 -18.20 -21.02 -2.75
C GLY A 102 -17.52 -20.34 -1.57
N TYR A 103 -16.48 -19.54 -1.78
CA TYR A 103 -15.72 -18.93 -0.69
C TYR A 103 -16.20 -17.51 -0.39
N SER A 104 -16.34 -17.17 0.89
CA SER A 104 -17.01 -15.95 1.35
C SER A 104 -16.34 -15.32 2.58
N PHE A 105 -16.89 -14.20 3.04
CA PHE A 105 -16.47 -13.54 4.28
C PHE A 105 -17.00 -14.21 5.56
N ASP A 106 -17.83 -15.25 5.42
CA ASP A 106 -18.41 -15.99 6.56
C ASP A 106 -17.54 -17.18 7.00
N GLU A 107 -16.44 -17.42 6.29
CA GLU A 107 -15.50 -18.49 6.57
C GLU A 107 -14.70 -18.17 7.85
N PRO A 108 -14.58 -19.11 8.80
CA PRO A 108 -13.98 -18.84 10.11
C PRO A 108 -12.59 -18.20 10.03
N GLU A 109 -11.73 -18.69 9.15
CA GLU A 109 -10.38 -18.14 8.95
C GLU A 109 -10.40 -16.71 8.38
N ILE A 110 -11.38 -16.39 7.54
CA ILE A 110 -11.53 -15.05 6.95
C ILE A 110 -12.04 -14.07 8.00
N ILE A 111 -13.01 -14.49 8.81
CA ILE A 111 -13.50 -13.71 9.94
C ILE A 111 -12.35 -13.37 10.87
N GLU A 112 -11.51 -14.35 11.21
CA GLU A 112 -10.35 -14.15 12.08
C GLU A 112 -9.38 -13.12 11.49
N TRP A 113 -9.00 -13.26 10.21
CA TRP A 113 -8.10 -12.30 9.59
C TRP A 113 -8.71 -10.91 9.44
N CYS A 114 -9.99 -10.79 9.09
CA CYS A 114 -10.70 -9.51 9.05
C CYS A 114 -10.72 -8.84 10.43
N ASN A 115 -10.91 -9.61 11.49
CA ASN A 115 -10.87 -9.12 12.88
C ASN A 115 -9.45 -8.79 13.35
N SER A 116 -8.41 -9.26 12.66
CA SER A 116 -7.02 -8.90 12.97
C SER A 116 -6.56 -7.57 12.35
N LEU A 117 -7.37 -6.99 11.44
CA LEU A 117 -7.05 -5.73 10.74
C LEU A 117 -7.11 -4.55 11.71
N ARG A 118 -5.94 -4.10 12.15
CA ARG A 118 -5.78 -3.09 13.20
C ARG A 118 -6.27 -1.73 12.77
N LEU A 119 -5.98 -1.32 11.53
CA LEU A 119 -6.40 -0.01 11.00
C LEU A 119 -7.92 0.05 10.84
N ALA A 120 -8.56 -1.05 10.44
CA ALA A 120 -10.00 -1.12 10.37
C ALA A 120 -10.61 -1.07 11.78
N ASN A 121 -10.11 -1.90 12.70
CA ASN A 121 -10.59 -1.95 14.07
C ASN A 121 -10.48 -0.61 14.79
N PHE A 122 -9.40 0.15 14.57
CA PHE A 122 -9.25 1.49 15.14
C PHE A 122 -10.44 2.41 14.82
N ILE A 123 -11.00 2.31 13.62
CA ILE A 123 -12.17 3.10 13.21
C ILE A 123 -13.46 2.47 13.74
N THR A 124 -13.65 1.15 13.57
CA THR A 124 -14.89 0.48 13.99
C THR A 124 -15.10 0.53 15.49
N ASP A 125 -14.03 0.52 16.27
CA ASP A 125 -14.10 0.59 17.74
C ASP A 125 -14.32 2.03 18.23
N ALA A 126 -13.92 3.04 17.44
CA ALA A 126 -14.06 4.45 17.78
C ALA A 126 -15.42 5.04 17.41
N ILE A 127 -16.11 4.47 16.42
CA ILE A 127 -17.37 5.00 15.89
C ILE A 127 -18.51 4.03 16.25
N PRO A 128 -19.43 4.43 17.16
CA PRO A 128 -20.62 3.64 17.45
C PRO A 128 -21.44 3.34 16.18
N ASP A 129 -22.03 2.15 16.12
CA ASP A 129 -22.87 1.67 15.01
C ASP A 129 -22.20 1.64 13.62
N PHE A 130 -20.87 1.78 13.55
CA PHE A 130 -20.16 1.63 12.29
C PHE A 130 -20.28 0.18 11.77
N PRO A 131 -20.53 -0.03 10.46
CA PRO A 131 -20.62 -1.38 9.89
C PRO A 131 -19.38 -2.23 10.19
N ASN A 132 -19.56 -3.28 11.01
CA ASN A 132 -18.47 -4.06 11.58
C ASN A 132 -18.36 -5.49 11.06
N ALA A 133 -19.11 -5.81 10.00
CA ALA A 133 -19.04 -7.14 9.38
C ALA A 133 -17.64 -7.38 8.75
N PRO A 134 -17.19 -8.63 8.62
CA PRO A 134 -15.84 -8.95 8.12
C PRO A 134 -15.52 -8.33 6.76
N GLY A 135 -16.48 -8.33 5.82
CA GLY A 135 -16.33 -7.67 4.53
C GLY A 135 -16.15 -6.15 4.64
N ASN A 136 -16.89 -5.49 5.54
CA ASN A 136 -16.73 -4.06 5.79
C ASN A 136 -15.35 -3.74 6.40
N LYS A 137 -14.89 -4.56 7.35
CA LYS A 137 -13.54 -4.44 7.92
C LYS A 137 -12.46 -4.62 6.86
N PHE A 138 -12.62 -5.61 5.98
CA PHE A 138 -11.69 -5.83 4.86
C PHE A 138 -11.58 -4.59 3.98
N ILE A 139 -12.71 -4.07 3.49
CA ILE A 139 -12.73 -2.88 2.64
C ILE A 139 -12.13 -1.68 3.37
N LEU A 140 -12.53 -1.45 4.63
CA LEU A 140 -11.98 -0.36 5.44
C LEU A 140 -10.47 -0.49 5.63
N GLY A 141 -9.97 -1.70 5.91
CA GLY A 141 -8.55 -1.97 6.01
C GLY A 141 -7.81 -1.66 4.72
N VAL A 142 -8.35 -2.07 3.57
CA VAL A 142 -7.81 -1.72 2.24
C VAL A 142 -7.76 -0.20 2.04
N VAL A 143 -8.84 0.52 2.39
CA VAL A 143 -8.89 1.99 2.29
C VAL A 143 -7.76 2.64 3.11
N GLN A 144 -7.64 2.24 4.37
CA GLN A 144 -6.64 2.82 5.27
C GLN A 144 -5.22 2.48 4.81
N LEU A 145 -5.00 1.26 4.33
CA LEU A 145 -3.72 0.82 3.77
C LEU A 145 -3.41 1.43 2.42
N ALA A 146 -4.38 1.86 1.63
CA ALA A 146 -4.14 2.57 0.37
C ALA A 146 -3.56 3.97 0.61
N ASN A 147 -4.04 4.65 1.65
CA ASN A 147 -3.65 6.03 1.95
C ASN A 147 -2.18 6.14 2.40
N GLN A 148 -1.67 5.17 3.18
CA GLN A 148 -0.35 5.31 3.82
C GLN A 148 0.83 5.19 2.84
N PRO A 149 0.93 4.14 1.98
CA PRO A 149 1.98 4.04 0.98
C PRO A 149 1.95 5.19 -0.04
N ALA A 150 0.76 5.69 -0.38
CA ALA A 150 0.61 6.84 -1.28
C ALA A 150 1.24 8.10 -0.67
N LEU A 151 0.91 8.42 0.59
CA LEU A 151 1.53 9.55 1.32
C LEU A 151 3.05 9.36 1.44
N LYS A 152 3.50 8.15 1.78
CA LYS A 152 4.93 7.86 1.89
C LYS A 152 5.64 8.01 0.55
N THR A 153 4.99 7.64 -0.55
CA THR A 153 5.53 7.83 -1.90
C THR A 153 5.75 9.30 -2.19
N LEU A 154 4.78 10.16 -1.83
CA LEU A 154 4.93 11.62 -1.99
C LEU A 154 6.10 12.16 -1.15
N GLU A 155 6.24 11.74 0.11
CA GLU A 155 7.39 12.13 0.95
C GLU A 155 8.74 11.74 0.32
N VAL A 156 8.81 10.52 -0.22
CA VAL A 156 10.00 9.99 -0.89
C VAL A 156 10.30 10.77 -2.16
N GLU A 157 9.28 11.12 -2.94
CA GLU A 157 9.44 11.94 -4.14
C GLU A 157 9.95 13.34 -3.79
N GLU A 158 9.38 14.00 -2.78
CA GLU A 158 9.88 15.28 -2.27
C GLU A 158 11.33 15.20 -1.81
N ARG A 159 11.69 14.14 -1.07
CA ARG A 159 13.08 13.89 -0.64
C ARG A 159 14.04 13.76 -1.84
N ASN A 160 13.58 13.14 -2.91
CA ASN A 160 14.40 12.84 -4.09
C ASN A 160 14.44 14.00 -5.11
N LYS A 161 13.69 15.10 -4.88
CA LYS A 161 13.77 16.27 -5.76
C LYS A 161 15.19 16.86 -5.76
N PRO A 162 15.72 17.24 -6.93
CA PRO A 162 17.01 17.91 -6.99
C PRO A 162 16.94 19.22 -6.19
N LEU A 163 17.93 19.45 -5.32
CA LEU A 163 18.06 20.68 -4.54
C LEU A 163 17.93 21.92 -5.45
N SER A 164 17.20 22.93 -5.01
CA SER A 164 17.18 24.22 -5.71
C SER A 164 18.58 24.84 -5.73
N GLU A 165 18.86 25.74 -6.68
CA GLU A 165 20.15 26.44 -6.75
C GLU A 165 20.50 27.16 -5.44
N THR A 166 19.49 27.71 -4.77
CA THR A 166 19.60 28.37 -3.47
C THR A 166 20.02 27.38 -2.37
N GLN A 167 19.46 26.16 -2.37
CA GLN A 167 19.80 25.10 -1.42
C GLN A 167 21.18 24.47 -1.70
N LYS A 168 21.58 24.35 -2.98
CA LYS A 168 22.93 23.94 -3.39
C LYS A 168 23.99 24.91 -2.85
N GLY A 169 23.73 26.22 -2.96
CA GLY A 169 24.62 27.27 -2.45
C GLY A 169 24.80 27.25 -0.93
N ALA A 170 23.72 27.01 -0.18
CA ALA A 170 23.77 26.92 1.29
C ALA A 170 24.54 25.67 1.77
N ARG A 171 24.35 24.53 1.11
CA ARG A 171 25.04 23.27 1.43
C ARG A 171 26.56 23.33 1.14
N TRP A 172 26.95 24.01 0.06
CA TRP A 172 28.37 24.27 -0.26
C TRP A 172 29.04 25.17 0.79
N LYS A 173 28.35 26.21 1.26
CA LYS A 173 28.86 27.10 2.33
C LYS A 173 29.02 26.36 3.67
N GLY A 174 28.05 25.53 4.04
CA GLY A 174 28.10 24.73 5.27
C GLY A 174 29.23 23.70 5.32
N GLN A 175 29.61 23.12 4.17
CA GLN A 175 30.74 22.19 4.05
C GLN A 175 32.11 22.89 4.17
N LYS A 176 32.24 24.15 3.71
CA LYS A 176 33.48 24.93 3.87
C LYS A 176 33.74 25.38 5.31
N THR A 177 32.69 25.63 6.09
CA THR A 177 32.81 26.03 7.51
C THR A 177 33.18 24.89 8.45
N LYS A 178 32.98 23.62 8.07
CA LYS A 178 33.36 22.45 8.88
C LYS A 178 34.78 21.92 8.58
N ALA A 179 35.49 22.53 7.64
CA ALA A 179 36.82 22.13 7.20
C ALA A 179 37.93 23.07 7.73
N LYS A 180 37.70 23.74 8.87
CA LYS A 180 38.68 24.57 9.58
C LYS A 180 38.80 24.10 11.02
#